data_AF-W4VMT8-F1
#
_entry.id   AF-W4VMT8-F1
#
_cell.length_a   1.000
_cell.length_b   1.000
_cell.length_c   1.000
_cell.angle_alpha   90.00
_cell.angle_beta   90.00
_cell.angle_gamma   90.00
#
_symmetry.space_group_name_H-M   'P 1'
#
loop_
_entity.id
_entity.type
_entity.pdbx_description
1 polymer ?
#
loop_
_entity_poly.entity_id
_entity_poly.type
_entity_poly.pdbx_seq_one_letter_code
_entity_poly.pdbx_strand_id
1 'polypeptide(L)'
;MTKYSKTFKQSIITRMMPPHSELVSTIARETGLSEGTLYNWKKKAKANGIPLPSGEQDSERWSTQDKFSVVMETFPLSEIELADYCRKKGLYVEQVEAWRDACMQANGGIAQQASAFQKSVREKDRELKKLNQELRRKEAALAETAALLVLRKKANAIWGGQRGRMISASDRGQAIELIKEAVTNGAREEKACEELGISRLTIQRWRSNRTPADDQRPPHAERPTPKNKLSEEERETIVQTVNQPAYKKVYRLVKSCRDLRMKAFI
;
A
#
# COMPACT_ATOMS: atom_id res chain seq x y z
N MET A 1 7.06 19.41 36.67
CA MET A 1 7.65 18.18 37.24
C MET A 1 7.97 18.44 38.70
N THR A 2 7.36 17.69 39.62
CA THR A 2 7.67 17.80 41.05
C THR A 2 9.12 17.34 41.27
N LYS A 3 9.98 18.24 41.77
CA LYS A 3 11.39 17.93 42.04
C LYS A 3 11.47 17.38 43.46
N TYR A 4 11.52 16.05 43.58
CA TYR A 4 11.81 15.41 44.86
C TYR A 4 13.28 15.60 45.22
N SER A 5 13.55 15.85 46.51
CA SER A 5 14.93 15.99 46.99
C SER A 5 15.70 14.68 46.80
N LYS A 6 17.02 14.79 46.56
CA LYS A 6 17.88 13.61 46.32
C LYS A 6 17.91 12.68 47.53
N THR A 7 17.92 13.25 48.74
CA THR A 7 17.92 12.53 50.02
C THR A 7 16.63 11.75 50.23
N PHE A 8 15.48 12.35 49.90
CA PHE A 8 14.18 11.68 49.97
C PHE A 8 14.06 10.53 48.97
N LYS A 9 14.52 10.74 47.73
CA LYS A 9 14.55 9.65 46.73
C LYS A 9 15.42 8.48 47.19
N GLN A 10 16.56 8.76 47.81
CA GLN A 10 17.47 7.74 48.32
C GLN A 10 16.85 6.95 49.48
N SER A 11 16.18 7.62 50.44
CA SER A 11 15.54 6.90 51.56
C SER A 11 14.45 5.93 51.09
N ILE A 12 13.67 6.32 50.08
CA ILE A 12 12.64 5.46 49.47
C ILE A 12 13.26 4.28 48.73
N ILE A 13 14.36 4.50 48.00
CA ILE A 13 15.09 3.40 47.34
C ILE A 13 15.65 2.44 48.40
N THR A 14 16.18 2.94 49.52
CA THR A 14 16.68 2.10 50.62
C THR A 14 15.62 1.19 51.22
N ARG A 15 14.38 1.66 51.36
CA ARG A 15 13.26 0.82 51.83
C ARG A 15 12.89 -0.31 50.86
N MET A 16 13.07 -0.08 49.54
CA MET A 16 12.86 -1.10 48.51
C MET A 16 14.03 -2.08 48.36
N MET A 17 15.17 -1.78 48.98
CA MET A 17 16.36 -2.63 48.96
C MET A 17 16.36 -3.61 50.14
N PRO A 18 17.08 -4.74 50.03
CA PRO A 18 17.44 -5.54 51.19
C PRO A 18 18.21 -4.68 52.20
N PRO A 19 17.94 -4.78 53.52
CA PRO A 19 17.25 -5.87 54.22
C PRO A 19 15.72 -5.73 54.35
N HIS A 20 15.13 -4.57 54.08
CA HIS A 20 13.70 -4.32 54.30
C HIS A 20 12.80 -4.88 53.18
N SER A 21 13.26 -4.79 51.92
CA SER A 21 12.59 -5.33 50.72
C SER A 21 11.08 -5.06 50.64
N GLU A 22 10.66 -3.85 51.04
CA GLU A 22 9.24 -3.52 51.17
C GLU A 22 8.53 -3.45 49.81
N LEU A 23 7.24 -3.79 49.80
CA LEU A 23 6.41 -3.75 48.60
C LEU A 23 6.17 -2.30 48.15
N VAL A 24 6.23 -2.10 46.83
CA VAL A 24 6.04 -0.79 46.20
C VAL A 24 4.66 -0.19 46.53
N SER A 25 3.63 -1.03 46.65
CA SER A 25 2.26 -0.63 47.02
C SER A 25 2.17 -0.10 48.45
N THR A 26 2.89 -0.69 49.40
CA THR A 26 2.94 -0.23 50.79
C THR A 26 3.59 1.15 50.88
N ILE A 27 4.72 1.33 50.21
CA ILE A 27 5.44 2.62 50.16
C ILE A 27 4.58 3.68 49.46
N ALA A 28 3.87 3.34 48.38
CA ALA A 28 2.97 4.25 47.68
C ALA A 28 1.86 4.78 48.60
N ARG A 29 1.24 3.89 49.39
CA ARG A 29 0.18 4.25 50.34
C ARG A 29 0.67 5.15 51.47
N GLU A 30 1.87 4.92 51.98
CA GLU A 30 2.44 5.71 53.08
C GLU A 30 2.96 7.07 52.63
N THR A 31 3.58 7.12 51.45
CA THR A 31 4.24 8.34 50.95
C THR A 31 3.35 9.19 50.06
N GLY A 32 2.19 8.67 49.66
CA GLY A 32 1.29 9.31 48.70
C GLY A 32 1.87 9.39 47.27
N LEU A 33 2.96 8.67 46.99
CA LEU A 33 3.57 8.62 45.67
C LEU A 33 2.84 7.61 44.78
N SER A 34 2.71 7.92 43.49
CA SER A 34 2.17 6.95 42.54
C SER A 34 3.11 5.75 42.39
N GLU A 35 2.54 4.55 42.35
CA GLU A 35 3.29 3.31 42.15
C GLU A 35 4.18 3.39 40.90
N GLY A 36 3.69 3.99 39.81
CA GLY A 36 4.48 4.21 38.60
C GLY A 36 5.74 5.04 38.80
N THR A 37 5.74 6.02 39.71
CA THR A 37 6.94 6.81 40.04
C THR A 37 7.97 5.96 40.78
N LEU A 38 7.49 5.15 41.72
CA LEU A 38 8.31 4.22 42.49
C LEU A 38 8.93 3.12 41.62
N TYR A 39 8.15 2.51 40.71
CA TYR A 39 8.67 1.57 39.71
C TYR A 39 9.72 2.19 38.79
N ASN A 40 9.51 3.44 38.36
CA ASN A 40 10.50 4.16 37.56
C ASN A 40 11.80 4.41 38.35
N TRP A 41 11.72 4.68 39.65
CA TRP A 41 12.91 4.83 40.50
C TRP A 41 13.63 3.51 40.73
N LYS A 42 12.88 2.42 40.98
CA LYS A 42 13.41 1.06 41.07
C LYS A 42 14.14 0.65 39.79
N LYS A 43 13.55 0.91 38.61
CA LYS A 43 14.16 0.65 37.30
C LYS A 43 15.45 1.46 37.09
N LYS A 44 15.46 2.74 37.46
CA LYS A 44 16.66 3.60 37.38
C LYS A 44 17.75 3.17 38.36
N ALA A 45 17.38 2.74 39.57
CA ALA A 45 18.33 2.21 40.55
C ALA A 45 18.97 0.90 40.06
N LYS A 46 18.18 -0.01 39.47
CA LYS A 46 18.68 -1.23 38.82
C LYS A 46 19.64 -0.91 37.66
N ALA A 47 19.30 0.05 36.81
CA ALA A 47 20.18 0.50 35.72
C ALA A 47 21.51 1.08 36.22
N ASN A 48 21.53 1.65 37.43
CA ASN A 48 22.72 2.15 38.10
C ASN A 48 23.46 1.06 38.93
N GLY A 49 23.13 -0.23 38.74
CA GLY A 49 23.84 -1.35 39.37
C GLY A 49 23.41 -1.68 40.80
N ILE A 50 22.31 -1.10 41.29
CA ILE A 50 21.81 -1.37 42.65
C ILE A 50 20.95 -2.65 42.65
N PRO A 51 21.27 -3.66 43.49
CA PRO A 51 20.53 -4.92 43.54
C PRO A 51 19.17 -4.73 44.22
N LEU A 52 18.08 -4.80 43.42
CA LEU A 52 16.70 -4.72 43.90
C LEU A 52 15.94 -6.02 43.56
N PRO A 53 15.21 -6.63 44.52
CA PRO A 53 14.46 -7.85 44.28
C PRO A 53 13.34 -7.59 43.25
N SER A 54 13.35 -8.31 42.14
CA SER A 54 12.31 -8.27 41.10
C SER A 54 11.75 -9.67 40.93
N GLY A 55 10.45 -9.84 41.11
CA GLY A 55 9.75 -11.14 41.02
C GLY A 55 9.58 -11.69 39.59
N GLU A 56 10.46 -11.33 38.66
CA GLU A 56 10.45 -11.82 37.27
C GLU A 56 11.91 -12.00 36.80
N GLN A 57 12.70 -12.79 37.51
CA GLN A 57 14.15 -12.87 37.24
C GLN A 57 14.78 -14.26 37.35
N ASP A 58 14.03 -15.31 37.02
CA ASP A 58 14.59 -16.67 37.07
C ASP A 58 14.99 -17.20 35.67
N SER A 59 14.43 -16.69 34.57
CA SER A 59 14.79 -17.17 33.22
C SER A 59 16.10 -16.58 32.68
N GLU A 60 16.43 -15.34 33.05
CA GLU A 60 17.64 -14.60 32.60
C GLU A 60 18.90 -14.89 33.44
N ARG A 61 18.77 -15.46 34.64
CA ARG A 61 19.93 -15.70 35.53
C ARG A 61 20.76 -16.93 35.16
N TRP A 62 20.18 -17.88 34.43
CA TRP A 62 20.83 -19.16 34.13
C TRP A 62 21.19 -19.25 32.64
N SER A 63 22.49 -19.27 32.34
CA SER A 63 22.96 -19.49 30.98
C SER A 63 22.65 -20.93 30.52
N THR A 64 22.64 -21.18 29.21
CA THR A 64 22.47 -22.54 28.67
C THR A 64 23.52 -23.51 29.21
N GLN A 65 24.73 -23.02 29.47
CA GLN A 65 25.81 -23.79 30.07
C GLN A 65 25.53 -24.11 31.55
N ASP A 66 25.03 -23.15 32.33
CA ASP A 66 24.70 -23.38 33.74
C ASP A 66 23.53 -24.36 33.90
N LYS A 67 22.52 -24.25 33.03
CA LYS A 67 21.40 -25.21 32.98
C LYS A 67 21.91 -26.62 32.70
N PHE A 68 22.84 -26.76 31.74
CA PHE A 68 23.46 -28.04 31.43
C PHE A 68 24.28 -28.59 32.62
N SER A 69 25.09 -27.75 33.27
CA SER A 69 25.85 -28.14 34.46
C SER A 69 24.95 -28.63 35.59
N VAL A 70 23.84 -27.93 35.84
CA VAL A 70 22.84 -28.35 36.83
C VAL A 70 22.22 -29.70 36.45
N VAL A 71 21.85 -29.92 35.19
CA VAL A 71 21.32 -31.21 34.72
C VAL A 71 22.33 -32.34 34.91
N MET A 72 23.62 -32.09 34.67
CA MET A 72 24.70 -33.07 34.87
C MET A 72 24.94 -33.37 36.37
N GLU A 73 24.95 -32.34 37.22
CA GLU A 73 25.12 -32.48 38.67
C GLU A 73 23.93 -33.20 39.34
N THR A 74 22.72 -33.01 38.80
CA THR A 74 21.48 -33.60 39.32
C THR A 74 21.16 -34.97 38.74
N PHE A 75 21.91 -35.43 37.72
CA PHE A 75 21.71 -36.74 37.11
C PHE A 75 21.85 -37.93 38.09
N PRO A 76 22.87 -38.00 38.97
CA PRO A 76 23.04 -39.12 39.90
C PRO A 76 22.21 -39.01 41.18
N LEU A 77 21.53 -37.89 41.41
CA LEU A 77 20.83 -37.62 42.68
C LEU A 77 19.46 -38.31 42.73
N SER A 78 19.10 -38.82 43.90
CA SER A 78 17.74 -39.30 44.19
C SER A 78 16.75 -38.13 44.29
N GLU A 79 15.44 -38.40 44.23
CA GLU A 79 14.39 -37.35 44.27
C GLU A 79 14.45 -36.49 45.56
N ILE A 80 14.87 -37.10 46.66
CA ILE A 80 15.04 -36.42 47.97
C ILE A 80 16.25 -35.47 47.91
N GLU A 81 17.38 -35.94 47.37
CA GLU A 81 18.60 -35.14 47.23
C GLU A 81 18.45 -34.05 46.16
N LEU A 82 17.66 -34.31 45.12
CA LEU A 82 17.30 -33.35 44.09
C LEU A 82 16.49 -32.20 44.69
N ALA A 83 15.48 -32.51 45.53
CA ALA A 83 14.70 -31.50 46.22
C ALA A 83 15.59 -30.65 47.16
N ASP A 84 16.54 -31.26 47.86
CA ASP A 84 17.50 -30.54 48.72
C ASP A 84 18.50 -29.69 47.92
N TYR A 85 18.99 -30.19 46.78
CA TYR A 85 19.81 -29.44 45.85
C TYR A 85 19.05 -28.23 45.29
N CYS A 86 17.80 -28.43 44.87
CA CYS A 86 16.90 -27.40 44.36
C CYS A 86 16.65 -26.31 45.42
N ARG A 87 16.39 -26.68 46.68
CA ARG A 87 16.25 -25.74 47.80
C ARG A 87 17.52 -24.91 48.04
N LYS A 88 18.72 -25.53 47.95
CA LYS A 88 20.01 -24.85 48.13
C LYS A 88 20.35 -23.90 46.99
N LYS A 89 19.97 -24.24 45.76
CA LYS A 89 20.27 -23.46 44.54
C LYS A 89 19.16 -22.47 44.15
N GLY A 90 18.00 -22.53 44.81
CA GLY A 90 16.85 -21.69 44.49
C GLY A 90 16.17 -22.09 43.18
N LEU A 91 16.09 -23.39 42.91
CA LEU A 91 15.49 -23.97 41.71
C LEU A 91 14.24 -24.78 42.08
N TYR A 92 13.34 -24.96 41.13
CA TYR A 92 12.21 -25.89 41.26
C TYR A 92 12.55 -27.21 40.55
N VAL A 93 12.08 -28.32 41.11
CA VAL A 93 12.30 -29.67 40.55
C VAL A 93 11.79 -29.75 39.10
N GLU A 94 10.61 -29.19 38.85
CA GLU A 94 10.00 -29.10 37.51
C GLU A 94 10.91 -28.38 36.48
N GLN A 95 11.72 -27.40 36.91
CA GLN A 95 12.64 -26.69 36.02
C GLN A 95 13.83 -27.57 35.62
N VAL A 96 14.35 -28.36 36.56
CA VAL A 96 15.47 -29.28 36.30
C VAL A 96 15.02 -30.42 35.39
N GLU A 97 13.81 -30.94 35.61
CA GLU A 97 13.19 -31.94 34.73
C GLU A 97 12.96 -31.39 33.32
N ALA A 98 12.40 -30.18 33.20
CA ALA A 98 12.24 -29.52 31.90
C ALA A 98 13.57 -29.32 31.16
N TRP A 99 14.65 -29.00 31.87
CA TRP A 99 15.99 -28.88 31.27
C TRP A 99 16.57 -30.25 30.89
N ARG A 100 16.36 -31.28 31.71
CA ARG A 100 16.75 -32.67 31.41
C ARG A 100 16.07 -33.16 30.13
N ASP A 101 14.76 -32.94 30.01
CA ASP A 101 13.97 -33.30 28.83
C ASP A 101 14.43 -32.53 27.59
N ALA A 102 14.67 -31.21 27.72
CA ALA A 102 15.21 -30.40 26.64
C ALA A 102 16.59 -30.90 26.17
N CYS A 103 17.46 -31.32 27.10
CA CYS A 103 18.76 -31.91 26.77
C CYS A 103 18.64 -33.26 26.07
N MET A 104 17.71 -34.13 26.49
CA MET A 104 17.48 -35.42 25.82
C MET A 104 16.86 -35.24 24.42
N GLN A 105 15.99 -34.25 24.26
CA GLN A 105 15.33 -33.96 22.98
C GLN A 105 16.22 -33.16 22.01
N ALA A 106 17.26 -32.48 22.50
CA ALA A 106 18.15 -31.63 21.71
C ALA A 106 18.76 -32.32 20.47
N ASN A 107 19.13 -33.60 20.62
CA ASN A 107 19.72 -34.40 19.54
C ASN A 107 18.71 -35.27 18.79
N GLY A 108 17.50 -35.46 19.33
CA GLY A 108 16.47 -36.36 18.83
C GLY A 108 15.53 -35.71 17.81
N GLY A 109 16.03 -35.28 16.66
CA GLY A 109 15.20 -34.89 15.51
C GLY A 109 15.02 -33.40 15.26
N ILE A 110 15.55 -32.51 16.12
CA ILE A 110 15.52 -31.05 15.89
C ILE A 110 16.21 -30.68 14.57
N ALA A 111 17.32 -31.34 14.19
CA ALA A 111 18.00 -31.07 12.93
C ALA A 111 17.15 -31.41 11.69
N GLN A 112 16.44 -32.55 11.71
CA GLN A 112 15.55 -32.94 10.61
C GLN A 112 14.30 -32.04 10.56
N GLN A 113 13.69 -31.76 11.72
CA GLN A 113 12.55 -30.84 11.86
C GLN A 113 12.92 -29.41 11.44
N ALA A 114 14.10 -28.91 11.82
CA ALA A 114 14.59 -27.60 11.41
C ALA A 114 14.81 -27.54 9.89
N SER A 115 15.35 -28.61 9.28
CA SER A 115 15.53 -28.67 7.83
C SER A 115 14.19 -28.72 7.06
N ALA A 116 13.20 -29.46 7.58
CA ALA A 116 11.86 -29.55 7.01
C ALA A 116 11.10 -28.22 7.17
N PHE A 117 11.21 -27.60 8.35
CA PHE A 117 10.66 -26.28 8.63
C PHE A 117 11.26 -25.22 7.71
N GLN A 118 12.58 -25.20 7.52
CA GLN A 118 13.24 -24.29 6.58
C GLN A 118 12.76 -24.48 5.13
N LYS A 119 12.52 -25.72 4.69
CA LYS A 119 11.94 -25.99 3.36
C LYS A 119 10.52 -25.41 3.24
N SER A 120 9.67 -25.66 4.24
CA SER A 120 8.30 -25.11 4.30
C SER A 120 8.29 -23.57 4.29
N VAL A 121 9.17 -22.94 5.08
CA VAL A 121 9.33 -21.48 5.08
C VAL A 121 9.71 -20.96 3.69
N ARG A 122 10.67 -21.61 3.02
CA ARG A 122 11.06 -21.22 1.65
C ARG A 122 9.94 -21.41 0.63
N GLU A 123 9.13 -22.45 0.77
CA GLU A 123 7.95 -22.67 -0.07
C GLU A 123 6.90 -21.57 0.14
N LYS A 124 6.60 -21.24 1.40
CA LYS A 124 5.69 -20.14 1.76
C LYS A 124 6.19 -18.80 1.26
N ASP A 125 7.49 -18.51 1.36
CA ASP A 125 8.08 -17.27 0.81
C ASP A 125 7.92 -17.18 -0.71
N ARG A 126 8.03 -18.31 -1.43
CA ARG A 126 7.80 -18.37 -2.87
C ARG A 126 6.32 -18.15 -3.20
N GLU A 127 5.41 -18.77 -2.46
CA GLU A 127 3.96 -18.57 -2.59
C GLU A 127 3.59 -17.11 -2.35
N LEU A 128 4.08 -16.51 -1.26
CA LEU A 128 3.85 -15.10 -0.93
C LEU A 128 4.36 -14.16 -2.02
N LYS A 129 5.55 -14.44 -2.60
CA LYS A 129 6.07 -13.63 -3.71
C LYS A 129 5.19 -13.73 -4.96
N LYS A 130 4.75 -14.95 -5.33
CA LYS A 130 3.84 -15.16 -6.46
C LYS A 130 2.51 -14.43 -6.25
N LEU A 131 1.90 -14.60 -5.07
CA LEU A 131 0.61 -14.01 -4.74
C LEU A 131 0.69 -12.48 -4.70
N ASN A 132 1.77 -11.92 -4.15
CA ASN A 132 2.01 -10.47 -4.17
C ASN A 132 2.20 -9.94 -5.60
N GLN A 133 2.84 -10.70 -6.49
CA GLN A 133 2.98 -10.29 -7.88
C GLN A 133 1.64 -10.30 -8.62
N GLU A 134 0.81 -11.32 -8.39
CA GLU A 134 -0.54 -11.38 -8.96
C GLU A 134 -1.44 -10.26 -8.44
N LEU A 135 -1.37 -9.97 -7.14
CA LEU A 135 -2.09 -8.87 -6.52
C LEU A 135 -1.70 -7.54 -7.15
N ARG A 136 -0.40 -7.26 -7.29
CA ARG A 136 0.08 -6.04 -7.97
C ARG A 136 -0.40 -5.93 -9.41
N ARG A 137 -0.43 -7.04 -10.16
CA ARG A 137 -0.93 -7.04 -11.54
C ARG A 137 -2.43 -6.73 -11.59
N LYS A 138 -3.21 -7.30 -10.67
CA LYS A 138 -4.66 -7.07 -10.57
C LYS A 138 -4.98 -5.64 -10.13
N GLU A 139 -4.26 -5.13 -9.13
CA GLU A 139 -4.40 -3.74 -8.68
C GLU A 139 -4.02 -2.74 -9.78
N ALA A 140 -2.96 -2.99 -10.54
CA ALA A 140 -2.58 -2.14 -11.67
C ALA A 140 -3.66 -2.13 -12.77
N ALA A 141 -4.23 -3.28 -13.11
CA ALA A 141 -5.33 -3.36 -14.06
C ALA A 141 -6.59 -2.65 -13.53
N LEU A 142 -6.91 -2.81 -12.25
CA LEU A 142 -8.04 -2.12 -11.61
C LEU A 142 -7.83 -0.60 -11.62
N ALA A 143 -6.65 -0.13 -11.22
CA ALA A 143 -6.28 1.29 -11.24
C ALA A 143 -6.40 1.87 -12.66
N GLU A 144 -5.90 1.17 -13.67
CA GLU A 144 -6.05 1.57 -15.07
C GLU A 144 -7.54 1.70 -15.47
N THR A 145 -8.36 0.69 -15.19
CA THR A 145 -9.80 0.76 -15.51
C THR A 145 -10.52 1.88 -14.76
N ALA A 146 -10.23 2.09 -13.48
CA ALA A 146 -10.83 3.16 -12.69
C ALA A 146 -10.42 4.55 -13.21
N ALA A 147 -9.14 4.74 -13.53
CA ALA A 147 -8.64 5.98 -14.09
C ALA A 147 -9.28 6.29 -15.45
N LEU A 148 -9.44 5.30 -16.33
CA LEU A 148 -10.11 5.47 -17.62
C LEU A 148 -11.61 5.79 -17.47
N LEU A 149 -12.31 5.17 -16.51
CA LEU A 149 -13.71 5.48 -16.23
C LEU A 149 -13.90 6.92 -15.72
N VAL A 150 -13.03 7.38 -14.82
CA VAL A 150 -13.04 8.75 -14.34
C VAL A 150 -12.74 9.73 -15.47
N LEU A 151 -11.74 9.43 -16.30
CA LEU A 151 -11.40 10.22 -17.48
C LEU A 151 -12.60 10.35 -18.42
N ARG A 152 -13.26 9.24 -18.77
CA ARG A 152 -14.46 9.23 -19.62
C ARG A 152 -15.57 10.08 -19.03
N LYS A 153 -15.83 9.97 -17.71
CA LYS A 153 -16.86 10.76 -17.03
C LYS A 153 -16.55 12.27 -17.08
N LYS A 154 -15.30 12.65 -16.81
CA LYS A 154 -14.84 14.05 -16.87
C LYS A 154 -14.92 14.60 -18.29
N ALA A 155 -14.44 13.84 -19.27
CA ALA A 155 -14.49 14.23 -20.68
C ALA A 155 -15.94 14.44 -21.17
N ASN A 156 -16.84 13.52 -20.82
CA ASN A 156 -18.26 13.65 -21.17
C ASN A 156 -18.92 14.87 -20.51
N ALA A 157 -18.54 15.23 -19.28
CA ALA A 157 -19.08 16.39 -18.58
C ALA A 157 -18.64 17.72 -19.20
N ILE A 158 -17.42 17.80 -19.74
CA ILE A 158 -16.86 19.03 -20.31
C ILE A 158 -17.24 19.18 -21.79
N TRP A 159 -17.04 18.14 -22.61
CA TRP A 159 -17.12 18.24 -24.08
C TRP A 159 -18.29 17.49 -24.72
N GLY A 160 -18.98 16.64 -23.95
CA GLY A 160 -19.96 15.69 -24.48
C GLY A 160 -19.32 14.52 -25.23
N GLY A 161 -20.04 13.42 -25.37
CA GLY A 161 -19.50 12.17 -25.91
C GLY A 161 -19.58 12.07 -27.43
N GLN A 162 -18.67 12.70 -28.20
CA GLN A 162 -18.53 12.37 -29.63
C GLN A 162 -17.09 12.49 -30.15
N ARG A 163 -16.66 11.45 -30.88
CA ARG A 163 -15.46 11.46 -31.72
C ARG A 163 -15.60 12.45 -32.89
N GLY A 164 -14.50 13.06 -33.31
CA GLY A 164 -14.44 13.93 -34.50
C GLY A 164 -14.84 15.39 -34.27
N ARG A 165 -14.97 15.83 -33.02
CA ARG A 165 -15.26 17.24 -32.70
C ARG A 165 -14.03 18.13 -32.89
N MET A 166 -14.30 19.40 -33.19
CA MET A 166 -13.27 20.44 -33.23
C MET A 166 -12.81 20.74 -31.80
N ILE A 167 -11.51 20.65 -31.54
CA ILE A 167 -10.90 20.88 -30.23
C ILE A 167 -10.25 22.26 -30.26
N SER A 168 -10.84 23.21 -29.52
CA SER A 168 -10.32 24.58 -29.40
C SER A 168 -8.97 24.60 -28.67
N ALA A 169 -8.22 25.71 -28.74
CA ALA A 169 -6.98 25.89 -28.00
C ALA A 169 -7.14 25.60 -26.49
N SER A 170 -8.26 26.04 -25.90
CA SER A 170 -8.60 25.79 -24.50
C SER A 170 -8.85 24.30 -24.22
N ASP A 171 -9.60 23.64 -25.09
CA ASP A 171 -9.91 22.20 -24.97
C ASP A 171 -8.65 21.33 -25.07
N ARG A 172 -7.64 21.75 -25.86
CA ARG A 172 -6.34 21.04 -25.94
C ARG A 172 -5.63 21.02 -24.59
N GLY A 173 -5.58 22.15 -23.89
CA GLY A 173 -4.96 22.27 -22.58
C GLY A 173 -5.64 21.37 -21.55
N GLN A 174 -6.96 21.46 -21.47
CA GLN A 174 -7.79 20.60 -20.61
C GLN A 174 -7.63 19.11 -20.94
N ALA A 175 -7.55 18.73 -22.22
CA ALA A 175 -7.33 17.34 -22.62
C ALA A 175 -5.95 16.82 -22.19
N ILE A 176 -4.91 17.66 -22.27
CA ILE A 176 -3.57 17.31 -21.77
C ILE A 176 -3.61 17.09 -20.25
N GLU A 177 -4.29 17.95 -19.51
CA GLU A 177 -4.41 17.84 -18.05
C GLU A 177 -5.17 16.58 -17.63
N LEU A 178 -6.30 16.30 -18.27
CA LEU A 178 -7.10 15.10 -17.98
C LEU A 178 -6.34 13.81 -18.31
N ILE A 179 -5.60 13.77 -19.43
CA ILE A 179 -4.73 12.61 -19.74
C ILE A 179 -3.61 12.49 -18.70
N LYS A 180 -2.99 13.60 -18.30
CA LYS A 180 -1.95 13.59 -17.26
C LYS A 180 -2.49 13.05 -15.95
N GLU A 181 -3.69 13.47 -15.55
CA GLU A 181 -4.36 12.98 -14.34
C GLU A 181 -4.65 11.47 -14.42
N ALA A 182 -5.19 11.00 -15.55
CA ALA A 182 -5.44 9.58 -15.76
C ALA A 182 -4.15 8.74 -15.68
N VAL A 183 -3.05 9.25 -16.27
CA VAL A 183 -1.74 8.58 -16.21
C VAL A 183 -1.17 8.56 -14.79
N THR A 184 -1.31 9.66 -14.03
CA THR A 184 -0.90 9.67 -12.61
C THR A 184 -1.71 8.70 -11.75
N ASN A 185 -2.96 8.43 -12.12
CA ASN A 185 -3.83 7.46 -11.45
C ASN A 185 -3.64 6.01 -11.95
N GLY A 186 -2.63 5.75 -12.78
CA GLY A 186 -2.23 4.40 -13.21
C GLY A 186 -2.74 3.96 -14.58
N ALA A 187 -3.42 4.82 -15.35
CA ALA A 187 -3.77 4.50 -16.74
C ALA A 187 -2.56 4.61 -17.67
N ARG A 188 -2.51 3.78 -18.72
CA ARG A 188 -1.56 3.99 -19.82
C ARG A 188 -1.98 5.21 -20.65
N GLU A 189 -1.01 6.04 -21.04
CA GLU A 189 -1.27 7.23 -21.87
C GLU A 189 -2.01 6.88 -23.17
N GLU A 190 -1.65 5.76 -23.80
CA GLU A 190 -2.31 5.26 -25.00
C GLU A 190 -3.80 4.98 -24.78
N LYS A 191 -4.15 4.31 -23.67
CA LYS A 191 -5.54 4.02 -23.32
C LYS A 191 -6.32 5.28 -22.96
N ALA A 192 -5.70 6.21 -22.25
CA ALA A 192 -6.29 7.51 -21.97
C ALA A 192 -6.57 8.32 -23.25
N CYS A 193 -5.65 8.27 -24.23
CA CYS A 193 -5.83 8.89 -25.54
C CYS A 193 -6.97 8.24 -26.34
N GLU A 194 -7.05 6.89 -26.36
CA GLU A 194 -8.13 6.12 -26.99
C GLU A 194 -9.52 6.52 -26.45
N GLU A 195 -9.63 6.69 -25.12
CA GLU A 195 -10.87 7.10 -24.45
C GLU A 195 -11.33 8.51 -24.86
N LEU A 196 -10.40 9.45 -25.03
CA LEU A 196 -10.72 10.79 -25.54
C LEU A 196 -10.90 10.83 -27.07
N GLY A 197 -10.66 9.72 -27.78
CA GLY A 197 -10.71 9.67 -29.24
C GLY A 197 -9.61 10.49 -29.91
N ILE A 198 -8.49 10.72 -29.22
CA ILE A 198 -7.35 11.51 -29.69
C ILE A 198 -6.17 10.54 -29.92
N SER A 199 -5.41 10.73 -31.00
CA SER A 199 -4.18 9.95 -31.22
C SER A 199 -3.07 10.41 -30.28
N ARG A 200 -2.23 9.48 -29.80
CA ARG A 200 -1.03 9.79 -29.03
C ARG A 200 -0.12 10.82 -29.73
N LEU A 201 -0.01 10.76 -31.06
CA LEU A 201 0.75 11.73 -31.85
C LEU A 201 0.19 13.15 -31.74
N THR A 202 -1.14 13.29 -31.65
CA THR A 202 -1.81 14.58 -31.47
C THR A 202 -1.48 15.19 -30.12
N ILE A 203 -1.47 14.39 -29.05
CA ILE A 203 -1.07 14.83 -27.71
C ILE A 203 0.40 15.22 -27.67
N GLN A 204 1.29 14.43 -28.29
CA GLN A 204 2.71 14.78 -28.40
C GLN A 204 2.92 16.10 -29.15
N ARG A 205 2.15 16.33 -30.23
CA ARG A 205 2.17 17.61 -30.94
C ARG A 205 1.71 18.75 -30.03
N TRP A 206 0.59 18.62 -29.32
CA TRP A 206 0.10 19.69 -28.44
C TRP A 206 1.03 20.00 -27.26
N ARG A 207 1.80 19.02 -26.78
CA ARG A 207 2.85 19.23 -25.76
C ARG A 207 4.11 19.93 -26.30
N SER A 208 4.28 19.98 -27.62
CA SER A 208 5.46 20.60 -28.23
C SER A 208 5.34 22.11 -28.25
N ASN A 209 6.38 22.82 -27.79
CA ASN A 209 6.48 24.28 -27.85
C ASN A 209 6.48 24.85 -29.28
N ARG A 210 6.62 23.99 -30.30
CA ARG A 210 6.56 24.36 -31.71
C ARG A 210 5.13 24.46 -32.24
N THR A 211 4.15 23.95 -31.51
CA THR A 211 2.75 23.99 -31.91
C THR A 211 2.14 25.29 -31.42
N PRO A 212 1.64 26.15 -32.31
CA PRO A 212 0.98 27.37 -31.90
C PRO A 212 -0.21 27.07 -30.99
N ALA A 213 -0.37 27.91 -29.95
CA ALA A 213 -1.42 27.73 -28.96
C ALA A 213 -2.81 27.73 -29.60
N ASP A 214 -3.01 28.57 -30.60
CA ASP A 214 -4.28 28.73 -31.32
C ASP A 214 -4.17 28.41 -32.81
N ASP A 215 -5.33 28.19 -33.45
CA ASP A 215 -5.40 28.01 -34.90
C ASP A 215 -4.75 29.22 -35.60
N GLN A 216 -3.66 28.98 -36.33
CA GLN A 216 -2.94 30.02 -37.07
C GLN A 216 -3.61 30.33 -38.42
N ARG A 217 -4.72 29.67 -38.75
CA ARG A 217 -5.52 30.07 -39.90
C ARG A 217 -5.98 31.50 -39.67
N PRO A 218 -5.69 32.43 -40.61
CA PRO A 218 -6.16 33.80 -40.47
C PRO A 218 -7.68 33.78 -40.30
N PRO A 219 -8.23 34.42 -39.25
CA PRO A 219 -9.68 34.43 -39.02
C PRO A 219 -10.46 35.05 -40.20
N HIS A 220 -9.77 35.89 -40.99
CA HIS A 220 -10.28 36.55 -42.19
C HIS A 220 -9.56 36.06 -43.46
N ALA A 221 -9.13 34.78 -43.49
CA ALA A 221 -8.56 34.23 -44.71
C ALA A 221 -9.61 34.32 -45.83
N GLU A 222 -9.34 35.16 -46.83
CA GLU A 222 -10.15 35.22 -48.05
C GLU A 222 -10.10 33.84 -48.71
N ARG A 223 -11.25 33.16 -48.71
CA ARG A 223 -11.40 31.87 -49.39
C ARG A 223 -11.96 32.17 -50.78
N PRO A 224 -11.12 32.32 -51.81
CA PRO A 224 -11.62 32.53 -53.15
C PRO A 224 -12.55 31.37 -53.52
N THR A 225 -13.65 31.68 -54.20
CA THR A 225 -14.55 30.65 -54.68
C THR A 225 -13.78 29.68 -55.57
N PRO A 226 -13.93 28.36 -55.38
CA PRO A 226 -13.21 27.39 -56.19
C PRO A 226 -13.55 27.60 -57.67
N LYS A 227 -12.58 27.41 -58.55
CA LYS A 227 -12.74 27.66 -60.01
C LYS A 227 -13.95 26.93 -60.62
N ASN A 228 -14.30 25.77 -60.06
CA ASN A 228 -15.41 24.92 -60.51
C ASN A 228 -16.65 25.08 -59.62
N LYS A 229 -16.82 26.23 -58.94
CA LYS A 229 -18.03 26.50 -58.15
C LYS A 229 -19.20 26.61 -59.12
N LEU A 230 -20.09 25.62 -59.08
CA LEU A 230 -21.33 25.63 -59.87
C LEU A 230 -22.06 26.96 -59.67
N SER A 231 -22.43 27.61 -60.78
CA SER A 231 -23.26 28.80 -60.77
C SER A 231 -24.64 28.48 -60.18
N GLU A 232 -25.39 29.51 -59.77
CA GLU A 232 -26.74 29.31 -59.24
C GLU A 232 -27.66 28.70 -60.31
N GLU A 233 -27.50 29.10 -61.58
CA GLU A 233 -28.21 28.54 -62.73
C GLU A 233 -27.86 27.06 -63.00
N GLU A 234 -26.57 26.70 -62.91
CA GLU A 234 -26.13 25.30 -63.06
C GLU A 234 -26.68 24.44 -61.92
N ARG A 235 -26.70 24.96 -60.68
CA ARG A 235 -27.30 24.28 -59.53
C ARG A 235 -28.80 24.08 -59.72
N GLU A 236 -29.52 25.09 -60.18
CA GLU A 236 -30.95 24.99 -60.46
C GLU A 236 -31.24 24.00 -61.57
N THR A 237 -30.45 24.01 -62.64
CA THR A 237 -30.56 23.05 -63.75
C THR A 237 -30.34 21.62 -63.28
N ILE A 238 -29.32 21.39 -62.44
CA ILE A 238 -29.06 20.07 -61.84
C ILE A 238 -30.23 19.65 -60.95
N VAL A 239 -30.74 20.54 -60.09
CA VAL A 239 -31.88 20.23 -59.19
C VAL A 239 -33.15 19.92 -60.00
N GLN A 240 -33.43 20.70 -61.04
CA GLN A 240 -34.57 20.48 -61.93
C GLN A 240 -34.44 19.14 -62.68
N THR A 241 -33.27 18.85 -63.24
CA THR A 241 -32.97 17.58 -63.93
C THR A 241 -33.15 16.38 -63.01
N VAL A 242 -32.62 16.46 -61.79
CA VAL A 242 -32.76 15.39 -60.77
C VAL A 242 -34.23 15.17 -60.36
N ASN A 243 -35.04 16.22 -60.40
CA ASN A 243 -36.46 16.16 -60.05
C ASN A 243 -37.39 15.72 -61.20
N GLN A 244 -36.86 15.58 -62.44
CA GLN A 244 -37.62 15.03 -63.56
C GLN A 244 -38.05 13.58 -63.29
N PRO A 245 -39.22 13.14 -63.80
CA PRO A 245 -39.79 11.83 -63.51
C PRO A 245 -38.88 10.65 -63.88
N ALA A 246 -38.02 10.81 -64.90
CA ALA A 246 -37.04 9.80 -65.32
C ALA A 246 -35.95 9.51 -64.26
N TYR A 247 -35.53 10.53 -63.48
CA TYR A 247 -34.44 10.42 -62.50
C TYR A 247 -34.91 10.39 -61.04
N LYS A 248 -36.20 10.68 -60.80
CA LYS A 248 -36.84 10.73 -59.49
C LYS A 248 -36.76 9.42 -58.68
N LYS A 249 -36.67 8.26 -59.34
CA LYS A 249 -36.48 6.94 -58.69
C LYS A 249 -35.05 6.78 -58.12
N VAL A 250 -34.04 7.22 -58.87
CA VAL A 250 -32.62 7.10 -58.48
C VAL A 250 -32.33 8.01 -57.28
N TYR A 251 -32.82 9.25 -57.31
CA TYR A 251 -32.63 10.18 -56.19
C TYR A 251 -33.30 9.72 -54.89
N ARG A 252 -34.52 9.15 -54.96
CA ARG A 252 -35.19 8.57 -53.78
C ARG A 252 -34.43 7.37 -53.21
N LEU A 253 -33.87 6.51 -54.06
CA LEU A 253 -33.08 5.36 -53.62
C LEU A 253 -31.78 5.80 -52.92
N VAL A 254 -31.06 6.78 -53.48
CA VAL A 254 -29.82 7.30 -52.88
C VAL A 254 -30.10 8.04 -51.56
N LYS A 255 -31.18 8.83 -51.50
CA LYS A 255 -31.60 9.52 -50.27
C LYS A 255 -32.04 8.54 -49.19
N SER A 256 -32.86 7.54 -49.55
CA SER A 256 -33.27 6.46 -48.64
C SER A 256 -32.07 5.67 -48.11
N CYS A 257 -31.12 5.28 -48.98
CA CYS A 257 -29.90 4.60 -48.56
C CYS A 257 -29.04 5.46 -47.62
N ARG A 258 -28.94 6.78 -47.85
CA ARG A 258 -28.17 7.69 -46.98
C ARG A 258 -28.84 7.87 -45.61
N ASP A 259 -30.16 8.01 -45.59
CA ASP A 259 -30.94 8.16 -44.35
C ASP A 259 -30.95 6.86 -43.54
N LEU A 260 -30.98 5.70 -44.20
CA LEU A 260 -30.79 4.38 -43.56
C LEU A 260 -29.37 4.23 -42.98
N ARG A 261 -28.34 4.70 -43.70
CA ARG A 261 -26.95 4.68 -43.22
C ARG A 261 -26.71 5.60 -42.02
N MET A 262 -27.44 6.73 -41.95
CA MET A 262 -27.40 7.63 -40.80
C MET A 262 -28.18 7.07 -39.60
N LYS A 263 -29.26 6.31 -39.83
CA LYS A 263 -30.01 5.64 -38.76
C LYS A 263 -29.31 4.41 -38.18
N ALA A 264 -28.43 3.75 -38.95
CA ALA A 264 -27.65 2.61 -38.47
C ALA A 264 -26.43 2.98 -37.60
N PHE A 265 -26.19 4.28 -37.37
CA PHE A 265 -25.03 4.81 -36.64
C PHE A 265 -25.40 5.64 -35.40
N ILE A 266 -26.66 5.58 -34.96
CA ILE A 266 -27.16 6.11 -33.68
C ILE A 266 -27.49 4.91 -32.79
#